data_AF-A0AA91SY31-F1
#
_entry.id   AF-A0AA91SY31-F1
#
_cell.length_a   1.000
_cell.length_b   1.000
_cell.length_c   1.000
_cell.angle_alpha   90.00
_cell.angle_beta   90.00
_cell.angle_gamma   90.00
#
_symmetry.space_group_name_H-M   'P 1'
#
loop_
_entity.id
_entity.type
_entity.pdbx_description
1 polymer ?
#
loop_
_entity_poly.entity_id
_entity_poly.type
_entity_poly.pdbx_seq_one_letter_code
_entity_poly.pdbx_strand_id
1 'polypeptide(L)'
;MELIVGIVVLIAAHTYLEKRGLPPKMEQMKLRYFLVIAIIGISTVIILSGLFAGLHQLVGIVTILFATSIAYKYRKKFEKMERGEEV
;
A
#
# COMPACT_ATOMS: atom_id res chain seq x y z
N MET A 1 0.34 21.57 4.06
CA MET A 1 1.58 20.78 3.83
C MET A 1 1.25 19.31 3.66
N GLU A 2 0.49 18.71 4.60
CA GLU A 2 -0.02 17.33 4.57
C GLU A 2 -0.56 16.85 3.22
N LEU A 3 -1.50 17.58 2.61
CA LEU A 3 -2.12 17.21 1.33
C LEU A 3 -1.11 17.13 0.17
N ILE A 4 -0.20 18.11 0.10
CA ILE A 4 0.83 18.17 -0.95
C ILE A 4 1.77 16.97 -0.81
N VAL A 5 2.18 16.65 0.43
CA VAL A 5 3.04 15.49 0.70
C VAL A 5 2.30 14.19 0.37
N GLY A 6 1.02 14.08 0.71
CA GLY A 6 0.19 12.92 0.34
C GLY A 6 0.13 12.70 -1.18
N ILE A 7 -0.11 13.75 -1.96
CA ILE A 7 -0.14 13.67 -3.43
C ILE A 7 1.22 13.23 -3.99
N VAL A 8 2.31 13.81 -3.50
CA VAL A 8 3.68 13.45 -3.93
C VAL A 8 3.97 11.99 -3.61
N VAL A 9 3.64 11.53 -2.40
CA VAL A 9 3.82 10.12 -1.99
C VAL A 9 2.97 9.20 -2.85
N LEU A 10 1.72 9.57 -3.16
CA LEU A 10 0.84 8.77 -4.00
C LEU A 10 1.42 8.58 -5.40
N ILE A 11 1.88 9.67 -6.04
CA ILE A 11 2.48 9.62 -7.38
C ILE A 11 3.78 8.80 -7.34
N ALA A 12 4.64 9.04 -6.36
CA ALA A 12 5.91 8.33 -6.21
C ALA A 12 5.70 6.83 -5.99
N ALA A 13 4.77 6.45 -5.11
CA ALA A 13 4.44 5.06 -4.80
C ALA A 13 3.84 4.35 -6.02
N HIS A 14 2.93 5.01 -6.75
CA HIS A 14 2.34 4.43 -7.95
C HIS A 14 3.39 4.21 -9.04
N THR A 15 4.20 5.24 -9.33
CA THR A 15 5.29 5.16 -10.32
C THR A 15 6.30 4.09 -9.95
N TYR A 16 6.63 3.94 -8.67
CA TYR A 16 7.54 2.91 -8.19
C TYR A 16 6.97 1.51 -8.43
N LEU A 17 5.71 1.29 -8.07
CA LEU A 17 5.03 -0.01 -8.24
C LEU A 17 4.87 -0.39 -9.71
N GLU A 18 4.60 0.56 -10.61
CA GLU A 18 4.55 0.27 -12.04
C GLU A 18 5.92 -0.09 -12.62
N LYS A 19 6.99 0.59 -12.19
CA LYS A 19 8.35 0.34 -12.70
C LYS A 19 9.01 -0.90 -12.15
N ARG A 20 8.86 -1.18 -10.84
CA ARG A 20 9.58 -2.26 -10.15
C ARG A 20 8.68 -3.41 -9.69
N GLY A 21 7.37 -3.23 -9.70
CA GLY A 21 6.43 -4.20 -9.15
C GLY A 21 6.47 -4.30 -7.63
N LEU A 22 5.74 -5.28 -7.11
CA LEU A 22 5.78 -5.64 -5.69
C LEU A 22 7.00 -6.52 -5.40
N PRO A 23 7.57 -6.45 -4.19
CA PRO A 23 8.60 -7.39 -3.76
C PRO A 23 8.12 -8.84 -3.91
N PRO A 24 8.99 -9.82 -4.25
CA PRO A 24 8.58 -11.20 -4.54
C PRO A 24 7.77 -11.85 -3.41
N LYS A 25 8.18 -11.58 -2.15
CA LYS A 25 7.46 -12.06 -0.96
C LYS A 25 6.04 -11.50 -0.87
N MET A 26 5.84 -10.25 -1.26
CA MET A 26 4.53 -9.58 -1.24
C MET A 26 3.66 -10.00 -2.41
N GLU A 27 4.27 -10.29 -3.57
CA GLU A 27 3.57 -10.75 -4.77
C GLU A 27 2.97 -12.14 -4.58
N GLN A 28 3.74 -13.09 -4.04
CA GLN A 28 3.29 -14.47 -3.80
C GLN A 28 2.31 -14.62 -2.63
N MET A 29 2.24 -13.63 -1.74
CA MET A 29 1.37 -13.70 -0.57
C MET A 29 -0.11 -13.67 -0.96
N LYS A 30 -1.00 -14.36 -0.26
CA LYS A 30 -2.45 -14.22 -0.51
C LYS A 30 -2.91 -12.78 -0.19
N LEU A 31 -3.86 -12.26 -0.97
CA LEU A 31 -4.40 -10.91 -0.77
C LEU A 31 -4.94 -10.69 0.65
N ARG A 32 -5.57 -11.71 1.25
CA ARG A 32 -6.10 -11.66 2.62
C ARG A 32 -5.00 -11.31 3.65
N TYR A 33 -3.83 -11.94 3.55
CA TYR A 33 -2.72 -11.62 4.45
C TYR A 33 -2.20 -10.21 4.22
N PHE A 34 -2.22 -9.72 2.97
CA PHE A 34 -1.81 -8.36 2.65
C PHE A 34 -2.72 -7.33 3.31
N LEU A 35 -4.03 -7.56 3.27
CA LEU A 35 -5.03 -6.73 3.94
C LEU A 35 -4.85 -6.75 5.46
N VAL A 36 -4.60 -7.92 6.06
CA VAL A 36 -4.34 -8.02 7.50
C VAL A 36 -3.08 -7.24 7.90
N ILE A 37 -1.99 -7.36 7.15
CA ILE A 37 -0.76 -6.60 7.40
C ILE A 37 -1.01 -5.10 7.25
N ALA A 38 -1.78 -4.68 6.24
CA ALA A 38 -2.13 -3.27 6.07
C ALA A 38 -2.92 -2.73 7.26
N ILE A 39 -3.92 -3.48 7.74
CA ILE A 39 -4.72 -3.11 8.92
C ILE A 39 -3.81 -3.00 10.14
N ILE A 40 -3.03 -4.05 10.44
CA ILE A 40 -2.11 -4.06 11.58
C ILE A 40 -1.14 -2.89 11.50
N GLY A 41 -0.50 -2.68 10.33
CA GLY A 41 0.47 -1.62 10.12
C GLY A 41 -0.14 -0.22 10.32
N ILE A 42 -1.29 0.06 9.70
CA ILE A 42 -1.97 1.35 9.85
C ILE A 42 -2.42 1.54 11.30
N SER A 43 -3.01 0.53 11.95
CA SER A 43 -3.43 0.61 13.35
C SER A 43 -2.25 0.88 14.29
N THR A 44 -1.11 0.22 14.08
CA THR A 44 0.11 0.48 14.88
C THR A 44 0.57 1.93 14.71
N VAL A 45 0.58 2.46 13.48
CA VAL A 45 1.01 3.85 13.23
C VAL A 45 0.03 4.86 13.83
N ILE A 46 -1.28 4.57 13.83
CA ILE A 46 -2.29 5.40 14.51
C ILE A 46 -2.01 5.45 16.02
N ILE A 47 -1.80 4.30 16.66
CA ILE A 47 -1.51 4.24 18.11
C ILE A 47 -0.24 5.02 18.43
N LEU A 48 0.82 4.83 17.63
CA LEU A 48 2.08 5.57 17.80
C LEU A 48 1.87 7.09 17.60
N SER A 49 1.02 7.50 16.66
CA SER A 49 0.71 8.92 16.46
C SER A 49 -0.04 9.56 17.62
N GLY A 50 -0.80 8.78 18.39
CA GLY A 50 -1.43 9.25 19.62
C GLY A 50 -0.44 9.39 20.79
N LEU A 51 0.65 8.63 20.78
CA LEU A 51 1.68 8.64 21.82
C LEU A 51 2.78 9.68 21.57
N PHE A 52 3.11 9.97 20.30
CA PHE A 52 4.15 10.90 19.92
C PHE A 52 3.58 12.07 19.11
N ALA A 53 3.61 13.27 19.69
CA ALA A 53 3.21 14.49 19.02
C ALA A 53 4.07 14.73 17.76
N GLY A 54 3.45 14.77 16.58
CA GLY A 54 4.12 15.03 15.30
C GLY A 54 4.12 13.88 14.30
N LEU A 55 3.67 12.67 14.66
CA LEU A 55 3.62 11.54 13.72
C LEU A 55 2.30 11.44 12.93
N HIS A 56 1.39 12.40 13.06
CA HIS A 56 0.09 12.36 12.35
C HIS A 56 0.24 12.28 10.83
N GLN A 57 1.27 12.93 10.28
CA GLN A 57 1.58 12.90 8.86
C GLN A 57 1.97 11.49 8.36
N LEU A 58 2.65 10.69 9.21
CA LEU A 58 3.06 9.33 8.85
C LEU A 58 1.88 8.40 8.65
N VAL A 59 0.77 8.61 9.37
CA VAL A 59 -0.45 7.82 9.20
C VAL A 59 -0.94 7.93 7.75
N GLY A 60 -0.98 9.15 7.21
CA GLY A 60 -1.39 9.40 5.83
C GLY A 60 -0.45 8.74 4.82
N ILE A 61 0.85 8.89 5.01
CA ILE A 61 1.88 8.29 4.14
C ILE A 61 1.75 6.76 4.10
N VAL A 62 1.68 6.12 5.27
CA VAL A 62 1.57 4.65 5.37
C VAL A 62 0.27 4.15 4.77
N THR A 63 -0.84 4.86 4.98
CA THR A 63 -2.13 4.53 4.37
C THR A 63 -2.06 4.56 2.85
N ILE A 64 -1.47 5.62 2.28
CA ILE A 64 -1.30 5.76 0.83
C ILE A 64 -0.46 4.61 0.29
N LEU A 65 0.67 4.28 0.93
CA LEU A 65 1.55 3.19 0.49
C LEU A 65 0.85 1.83 0.48
N PHE A 66 0.05 1.51 1.51
CA PHE A 66 -0.73 0.28 1.54
C PHE A 66 -1.84 0.29 0.50
N ALA A 67 -2.58 1.39 0.37
CA ALA A 67 -3.66 1.51 -0.61
C ALA A 67 -3.14 1.35 -2.06
N THR A 68 -2.05 2.02 -2.42
CA THR A 68 -1.45 1.88 -3.76
C THR A 68 -0.93 0.48 -4.01
N SER A 69 -0.34 -0.16 -2.99
CA SER A 69 0.17 -1.54 -3.10
C SER A 69 -0.95 -2.57 -3.26
N ILE A 70 -2.05 -2.41 -2.51
CA ILE A 70 -3.25 -3.26 -2.64
C ILE A 70 -3.86 -3.10 -4.02
N ALA A 71 -4.04 -1.85 -4.47
CA ALA A 71 -4.61 -1.54 -5.78
C ALA A 71 -3.79 -2.14 -6.91
N TYR A 72 -2.46 -1.97 -6.88
CA TYR A 72 -1.56 -2.57 -7.87
C TYR A 72 -1.68 -4.10 -7.88
N LYS A 73 -1.67 -4.73 -6.70
CA LYS A 73 -1.79 -6.19 -6.58
C LYS A 73 -3.11 -6.71 -7.13
N TYR A 74 -4.21 -6.03 -6.81
CA TYR A 74 -5.54 -6.41 -7.25
C TYR A 74 -5.63 -6.29 -8.77
N ARG A 75 -5.22 -5.15 -9.34
CA ARG A 75 -5.17 -4.93 -10.79
C ARG A 75 -4.36 -6.02 -11.50
N LYS A 76 -3.14 -6.31 -11.03
CA LYS A 76 -2.29 -7.36 -11.61
C LYS A 76 -2.95 -8.74 -11.57
N LYS A 77 -3.69 -9.05 -10.50
CA LYS A 77 -4.44 -10.31 -10.38
C LYS A 77 -5.58 -10.38 -11.41
N PHE A 78 -6.33 -9.29 -11.59
CA PHE A 78 -7.39 -9.23 -12.60
C PHE A 78 -6.85 -9.35 -14.03
N GLU A 79 -5.76 -8.65 -14.36
CA GLU A 79 -5.12 -8.76 -15.67
C GLU A 79 -4.66 -10.20 -15.98
N LYS A 80 -4.18 -10.94 -14.97
CA LYS A 80 -3.85 -12.37 -15.11
C LYS A 80 -5.07 -13.26 -15.33
N MET A 81 -6.17 -12.98 -14.63
CA MET A 81 -7.44 -13.69 -14.84
C MET A 81 -7.99 -13.44 -16.25
N GLU A 82 -7.97 -12.19 -16.72
CA GLU A 82 -8.41 -11.82 -18.07
C GLU A 82 -7.57 -12.49 -19.16
N ARG A 83 -6.28 -12.73 -18.90
CA ARG A 83 -5.37 -13.46 -19.79
C ARG A 83 -5.50 -14.99 -19.69
N GLY A 84 -6.34 -15.50 -18.79
CA GLY A 84 -6.52 -16.94 -18.57
C GLY A 84 -5.35 -17.64 -17.87
N GLU A 85 -4.44 -16.90 -17.25
CA GLU A 85 -3.27 -17.45 -16.54
C GLU A 85 -3.58 -17.87 -15.09
N GLU A 86 -4.59 -17.25 -14.46
CA GLU A 86 -5.07 -17.60 -13.12
C GLU A 86 -6.60 -17.80 -13.17
N VAL A 87 -7.08 -19.01 -12.88
CA VAL A 87 -8.50 -19.36 -12.69
C VAL A 87 -8.76 -19.58 -11.20
#